data_AF-A0A5B9Q9L4-F1
#
_entry.id   AF-A0A5B9Q9L4-F1
#
_cell.length_a   1.000
_cell.length_b   1.000
_cell.length_c   1.000
_cell.angle_alpha   90.00
_cell.angle_beta   90.00
_cell.angle_gamma   90.00
#
_symmetry.space_group_name_H-M   'P 1'
#
loop_
_entity.id
_entity.type
_entity.pdbx_description
1 polymer ?
#
loop_
_entity_poly.entity_id
_entity_poly.type
_entity_poly.pdbx_seq_one_letter_code
_entity_poly.pdbx_strand_id
1 'polypeptide(L)'
;MTLFETRSILFTILLLSFSLPIQAGEIVNLNWFSGVASVAGTVIGPLVDPNNDDVAGDSSNVFIVAQKHYTGIGPVDIEFDVVPSGGVNEYFVMEGVDNSTPWDWSSYRIVLGFGVGADFEESDPGDELDFDAPDYNSPPDFSLNFSTVDESEDVLLASGGIHSNTLGSSYAEYTFSFDVPDLPRGVTKFTLRQQPIAVPEPASVAIAGLTILAMLAWRRKGCMS
;
A
#
# COMPACT_ATOMS: atom_id res chain seq x y z
N MET A 1 18.42 68.06 -47.01
CA MET A 1 18.14 67.79 -45.59
C MET A 1 17.20 66.60 -45.55
N THR A 2 17.79 65.40 -45.54
CA THR A 2 17.11 64.10 -45.72
C THR A 2 16.91 63.46 -44.36
N LEU A 3 15.64 63.30 -43.94
CA LEU A 3 15.26 62.59 -42.72
C LEU A 3 14.91 61.14 -43.10
N PHE A 4 15.73 60.21 -42.62
CA PHE A 4 15.51 58.76 -42.73
C PHE A 4 14.48 58.31 -41.68
N GLU A 5 13.34 57.79 -42.11
CA GLU A 5 12.39 57.07 -41.26
C GLU A 5 12.97 55.68 -40.91
N THR A 6 13.16 55.44 -39.62
CA THR A 6 13.56 54.13 -39.07
C THR A 6 12.28 53.40 -38.68
N ARG A 7 11.90 52.37 -39.46
CA ARG A 7 10.77 51.48 -39.13
C ARG A 7 11.23 50.42 -38.13
N SER A 8 10.74 50.52 -36.89
CA SER A 8 10.88 49.49 -35.86
C SER A 8 10.16 48.22 -36.28
N ILE A 9 10.91 47.13 -36.41
CA ILE A 9 10.39 45.77 -36.61
C ILE A 9 10.03 45.23 -35.22
N LEU A 10 8.75 45.08 -34.95
CA LEU A 10 8.23 44.40 -33.76
C LEU A 10 8.45 42.89 -33.94
N PHE A 11 9.33 42.29 -33.15
CA PHE A 11 9.54 40.84 -33.11
C PHE A 11 8.52 40.24 -32.13
N THR A 12 7.44 39.65 -32.65
CA THR A 12 6.52 38.84 -31.85
C THR A 12 7.17 37.49 -31.58
N ILE A 13 7.57 37.24 -30.35
CA ILE A 13 8.01 35.91 -29.90
C ILE A 13 6.76 35.06 -29.70
N LEU A 14 6.53 34.12 -30.62
CA LEU A 14 5.53 33.07 -30.47
C LEU A 14 6.13 31.99 -29.55
N LEU A 15 5.72 31.96 -28.28
CA LEU A 15 5.98 30.85 -27.37
C LEU A 15 5.15 29.65 -27.87
N LEU A 16 5.78 28.72 -28.59
CA LEU A 16 5.23 27.38 -28.73
C LEU A 16 5.33 26.69 -27.36
N SER A 17 4.21 26.62 -26.66
CA SER A 17 4.00 25.65 -25.59
C SER A 17 4.06 24.26 -26.21
N PHE A 18 5.21 23.59 -26.10
CA PHE A 18 5.28 22.15 -26.29
C PHE A 18 4.50 21.52 -25.14
N SER A 19 3.32 20.98 -25.41
CA SER A 19 2.79 19.91 -24.58
C SER A 19 3.80 18.77 -24.69
N LEU A 20 4.58 18.54 -23.63
CA LEU A 20 5.31 17.29 -23.52
C LEU A 20 4.27 16.17 -23.62
N PRO A 21 4.58 15.05 -24.31
CA PRO A 21 3.71 13.89 -24.24
C PRO A 21 3.45 13.61 -22.76
N ILE A 22 2.17 13.52 -22.41
CA ILE A 22 1.66 13.05 -21.13
C ILE A 22 2.23 11.63 -20.93
N GLN A 23 2.44 11.20 -19.69
CA GLN A 23 3.50 10.28 -19.25
C GLN A 23 2.92 9.41 -18.08
N ALA A 24 2.96 8.04 -18.09
CA ALA A 24 2.26 6.99 -17.24
C ALA A 24 3.16 5.87 -16.78
N GLY A 25 3.08 5.44 -15.54
CA GLY A 25 3.99 4.41 -15.06
C GLY A 25 3.57 3.01 -15.49
N GLU A 26 4.39 2.32 -16.28
CA GLU A 26 4.26 0.86 -16.47
C GLU A 26 5.18 0.15 -15.47
N ILE A 27 4.61 -0.74 -14.65
CA ILE A 27 5.37 -1.64 -13.79
C ILE A 27 6.05 -2.71 -14.67
N VAL A 28 7.38 -2.75 -14.68
CA VAL A 28 8.16 -3.68 -15.51
C VAL A 28 8.86 -4.77 -14.71
N ASN A 29 9.05 -4.55 -13.41
CA ASN A 29 9.71 -5.49 -12.52
C ASN A 29 9.32 -5.19 -11.06
N LEU A 30 9.63 -6.13 -10.16
CA LEU A 30 9.44 -5.93 -8.73
C LEU A 30 10.56 -6.58 -7.93
N ASN A 31 10.78 -6.02 -6.74
CA ASN A 31 11.60 -6.61 -5.69
C ASN A 31 10.79 -6.67 -4.40
N TRP A 32 11.03 -7.69 -3.60
CA TRP A 32 10.33 -7.89 -2.33
C TRP A 32 11.31 -7.83 -1.16
N PHE A 33 10.90 -7.14 -0.10
CA PHE A 33 11.67 -7.03 1.13
C PHE A 33 10.79 -7.37 2.33
N SER A 34 11.15 -8.43 3.06
CA SER A 34 10.52 -8.75 4.33
C SER A 34 11.43 -9.59 5.22
N GLY A 35 11.40 -9.30 6.52
CA GLY A 35 11.97 -10.16 7.56
C GLY A 35 10.93 -11.07 8.23
N VAL A 36 9.65 -10.95 7.86
CA VAL A 36 8.52 -11.57 8.59
C VAL A 36 7.61 -12.40 7.70
N ALA A 37 7.71 -12.28 6.37
CA ALA A 37 6.87 -13.01 5.44
C ALA A 37 7.67 -13.55 4.24
N SER A 38 7.16 -14.64 3.65
CA SER A 38 7.62 -15.19 2.38
C SER A 38 6.52 -15.07 1.31
N VAL A 39 6.93 -15.04 0.04
CA VAL A 39 6.00 -15.01 -1.10
C VAL A 39 6.22 -16.24 -1.97
N ALA A 40 5.14 -16.97 -2.27
CA ALA A 40 5.18 -18.18 -3.08
C ALA A 40 5.36 -17.88 -4.58
N GLY A 41 4.88 -16.72 -5.02
CA GLY A 41 5.04 -16.23 -6.39
C GLY A 41 4.30 -14.93 -6.64
N THR A 42 4.76 -14.19 -7.63
CA THR A 42 4.15 -12.95 -8.12
C THR A 42 4.01 -13.00 -9.63
N VAL A 43 2.98 -12.36 -10.17
CA VAL A 43 2.79 -12.18 -11.61
C VAL A 43 2.40 -10.73 -11.86
N ILE A 44 3.15 -10.06 -12.74
CA ILE A 44 2.71 -8.83 -13.38
C ILE A 44 2.12 -9.26 -14.72
N GLY A 45 0.83 -9.00 -14.92
CA GLY A 45 0.17 -9.23 -16.20
C GLY A 45 0.77 -8.32 -17.28
N PRO A 46 0.64 -8.68 -18.56
CA PRO A 46 0.97 -7.73 -19.62
C PRO A 46 0.12 -6.46 -19.46
N LEU A 47 0.66 -5.30 -19.79
CA LEU A 47 -0.12 -4.08 -19.87
C LEU A 47 -1.15 -4.23 -21.01
N VAL A 48 -2.44 -4.29 -20.66
CA VAL A 48 -3.54 -4.54 -21.59
C VAL A 48 -4.14 -3.23 -22.05
N ASP A 49 -4.49 -2.36 -21.10
CA ASP A 49 -5.11 -1.06 -21.37
C ASP A 49 -4.21 0.04 -20.79
N PRO A 50 -3.31 0.63 -21.60
CA PRO A 50 -2.44 1.71 -21.15
C PRO A 50 -3.20 3.02 -20.98
N ASN A 51 -2.81 3.80 -19.97
CA ASN A 51 -3.39 5.08 -19.57
C ASN A 51 -4.86 4.96 -19.16
N ASN A 52 -5.21 3.89 -18.46
CA ASN A 52 -6.56 3.58 -17.99
C ASN A 52 -6.77 4.07 -16.55
N ASP A 53 -6.44 5.33 -16.28
CA ASP A 53 -6.73 6.00 -15.01
C ASP A 53 -8.22 5.90 -14.62
N ASP A 54 -8.52 5.80 -13.33
CA ASP A 54 -9.87 5.78 -12.73
C ASP A 54 -10.84 4.73 -13.36
N VAL A 55 -10.43 3.47 -13.64
CA VAL A 55 -11.38 2.48 -14.19
C VAL A 55 -12.38 2.10 -13.12
N ALA A 56 -13.67 2.30 -13.42
CA ALA A 56 -14.75 1.77 -12.58
C ALA A 56 -14.73 0.24 -12.47
N GLY A 57 -14.30 -0.26 -11.30
CA GLY A 57 -14.16 -1.68 -10.99
C GLY A 57 -12.86 -2.28 -11.51
N ASP A 58 -12.73 -3.61 -11.50
CA ASP A 58 -11.46 -4.29 -11.76
C ASP A 58 -10.76 -3.82 -13.07
N SER A 59 -9.61 -3.15 -12.93
CA SER A 59 -8.69 -2.84 -14.03
C SER A 59 -8.24 -4.11 -14.76
N SER A 60 -8.04 -4.01 -16.07
CA SER A 60 -7.54 -5.11 -16.91
C SER A 60 -6.02 -5.33 -16.76
N ASN A 61 -5.29 -4.35 -16.21
CA ASN A 61 -3.89 -4.49 -15.86
C ASN A 61 -3.81 -5.16 -14.48
N VAL A 62 -3.26 -6.38 -14.43
CA VAL A 62 -3.35 -7.19 -13.22
C VAL A 62 -1.99 -7.37 -12.54
N PHE A 63 -1.98 -7.31 -11.22
CA PHE A 63 -0.87 -7.73 -10.37
C PHE A 63 -1.35 -8.82 -9.41
N ILE A 64 -0.68 -9.97 -9.41
CA ILE A 64 -1.08 -11.14 -8.62
C ILE A 64 0.03 -11.50 -7.65
N VAL A 65 -0.31 -11.60 -6.37
CA VAL A 65 0.52 -12.22 -5.34
C VAL A 65 -0.14 -13.54 -4.95
N ALA A 66 0.39 -14.66 -5.46
CA ALA A 66 -0.26 -15.96 -5.33
C ALA A 66 -0.46 -16.38 -3.86
N GLN A 67 0.56 -16.15 -3.03
CA GLN A 67 0.47 -16.34 -1.59
C GLN A 67 1.59 -15.58 -0.89
N LYS A 68 1.22 -14.87 0.17
CA LYS A 68 2.09 -14.16 1.11
C LYS A 68 1.89 -14.76 2.48
N HIS A 69 2.92 -15.44 2.98
CA HIS A 69 2.86 -16.21 4.21
C HIS A 69 3.60 -15.48 5.33
N TYR A 70 2.85 -14.89 6.26
CA TYR A 70 3.41 -14.18 7.41
C TYR A 70 3.71 -15.15 8.56
N THR A 71 4.93 -15.06 9.08
CA THR A 71 5.42 -15.81 10.26
C THR A 71 5.75 -14.89 11.44
N GLY A 72 5.75 -13.57 11.23
CA GLY A 72 5.88 -12.55 12.26
C GLY A 72 5.05 -11.30 11.96
N ILE A 73 5.04 -10.37 12.92
CA ILE A 73 4.37 -9.07 12.77
C ILE A 73 5.41 -8.03 12.38
N GLY A 74 5.19 -7.39 11.23
CA GLY A 74 6.08 -6.37 10.69
C GLY A 74 5.71 -6.04 9.24
N PRO A 75 6.34 -5.00 8.68
CA PRO A 75 6.07 -4.60 7.31
C PRO A 75 6.65 -5.60 6.31
N VAL A 76 6.01 -5.56 5.16
CA VAL A 76 6.37 -6.15 3.90
C VAL A 76 6.46 -4.99 2.93
N ASP A 77 7.52 -4.92 2.14
CA ASP A 77 7.66 -3.91 1.10
C ASP A 77 7.77 -4.59 -0.27
N ILE A 78 6.88 -4.19 -1.20
CA ILE A 78 6.96 -4.53 -2.62
C ILE A 78 7.45 -3.29 -3.36
N GLU A 79 8.71 -3.28 -3.77
CA GLU A 79 9.28 -2.20 -4.55
C GLU A 79 9.09 -2.50 -6.03
N PHE A 80 8.37 -1.64 -6.74
CA PHE A 80 8.11 -1.77 -8.17
C PHE A 80 9.10 -0.92 -8.96
N ASP A 81 9.68 -1.51 -10.01
CA ASP A 81 10.41 -0.74 -11.02
C ASP A 81 9.40 -0.27 -12.08
N VAL A 82 9.39 1.03 -12.35
CA VAL A 82 8.43 1.69 -13.25
C VAL A 82 9.16 2.32 -14.43
N VAL A 83 8.59 2.18 -15.64
CA VAL A 83 9.04 2.90 -16.83
C VAL A 83 7.97 3.86 -17.35
N PRO A 84 8.38 4.98 -17.96
CA PRO A 84 7.45 5.91 -18.58
C PRO A 84 6.59 5.35 -19.72
N SER A 85 5.28 5.62 -19.74
CA SER A 85 4.31 5.07 -20.72
C SER A 85 3.29 6.04 -21.35
N GLY A 86 2.77 7.07 -20.67
CA GLY A 86 1.86 8.05 -21.31
C GLY A 86 0.75 8.84 -20.56
N GLY A 87 0.46 8.63 -19.26
CA GLY A 87 -0.68 9.11 -18.44
C GLY A 87 -0.69 8.58 -16.98
N VAL A 88 -1.71 7.82 -16.58
CA VAL A 88 -1.69 7.03 -15.34
C VAL A 88 -2.24 5.64 -15.66
N ASN A 89 -1.59 4.58 -15.18
CA ASN A 89 -2.09 3.21 -15.36
C ASN A 89 -2.65 2.71 -14.04
N GLU A 90 -3.92 2.29 -14.04
CA GLU A 90 -4.50 1.61 -12.89
C GLU A 90 -4.18 0.12 -12.93
N TYR A 91 -3.78 -0.47 -11.80
CA TYR A 91 -3.53 -1.90 -11.64
C TYR A 91 -4.48 -2.53 -10.62
N PHE A 92 -5.19 -3.59 -11.05
CA PHE A 92 -5.99 -4.43 -10.16
C PHE A 92 -5.11 -5.49 -9.49
N VAL A 93 -5.09 -5.48 -8.16
CA VAL A 93 -4.33 -6.40 -7.33
C VAL A 93 -5.19 -7.54 -6.85
N MET A 94 -4.68 -8.76 -6.98
CA MET A 94 -5.21 -9.94 -6.30
C MET A 94 -4.12 -10.56 -5.44
N GLU A 95 -4.33 -10.61 -4.13
CA GLU A 95 -3.34 -11.17 -3.22
C GLU A 95 -3.90 -12.22 -2.26
N GLY A 96 -3.23 -13.37 -2.23
CA GLY A 96 -3.41 -14.36 -1.19
C GLY A 96 -2.56 -14.02 0.03
N VAL A 97 -3.16 -13.87 1.21
CA VAL A 97 -2.48 -13.56 2.47
C VAL A 97 -2.77 -14.64 3.51
N ASP A 98 -1.71 -15.24 4.04
CA ASP A 98 -1.77 -16.28 5.06
C ASP A 98 -1.22 -15.79 6.40
N ASN A 99 -2.03 -15.92 7.45
CA ASN A 99 -1.62 -15.65 8.83
C ASN A 99 -1.13 -16.93 9.53
N SER A 100 0.18 -17.15 9.49
CA SER A 100 0.87 -18.17 10.28
C SER A 100 1.65 -17.59 11.45
N THR A 101 1.28 -16.38 11.89
CA THR A 101 1.87 -15.77 13.07
C THR A 101 1.25 -16.36 14.35
N PRO A 102 1.91 -16.23 15.51
CA PRO A 102 1.32 -16.63 16.80
C PRO A 102 0.11 -15.80 17.25
N TRP A 103 -0.27 -14.75 16.51
CA TRP A 103 -1.33 -13.81 16.90
C TRP A 103 -2.40 -13.68 15.82
N ASP A 104 -3.64 -13.48 16.25
CA ASP A 104 -4.70 -12.97 15.38
C ASP A 104 -4.38 -11.51 14.97
N TRP A 105 -4.82 -11.09 13.79
CA TRP A 105 -4.70 -9.69 13.37
C TRP A 105 -6.04 -8.97 13.45
N SER A 106 -6.00 -7.77 14.02
CA SER A 106 -7.17 -6.88 14.12
C SER A 106 -7.35 -5.99 12.89
N SER A 107 -6.28 -5.78 12.12
CA SER A 107 -6.29 -4.94 10.93
C SER A 107 -5.15 -5.29 9.98
N TYR A 108 -5.25 -4.83 8.74
CA TYR A 108 -4.21 -4.90 7.72
C TYR A 108 -4.07 -3.53 7.07
N ARG A 109 -2.88 -2.92 7.17
CA ARG A 109 -2.58 -1.60 6.59
C ARG A 109 -1.77 -1.75 5.32
N ILE A 110 -2.18 -1.09 4.25
CA ILE A 110 -1.47 -0.98 2.98
C ILE A 110 -1.18 0.50 2.73
N VAL A 111 0.01 0.79 2.22
CA VAL A 111 0.55 2.15 2.12
C VAL A 111 1.35 2.27 0.84
N LEU A 112 1.13 3.32 0.07
CA LEU A 112 1.97 3.71 -1.06
C LEU A 112 3.09 4.65 -0.59
N GLY A 113 4.21 4.66 -1.31
CA GLY A 113 5.35 5.49 -0.94
C GLY A 113 6.64 5.10 -1.62
N PHE A 114 7.77 5.47 -0.99
CA PHE A 114 9.11 5.34 -1.56
C PHE A 114 10.11 4.79 -0.54
N GLY A 115 11.12 4.07 -1.01
CA GLY A 115 12.11 3.42 -0.14
C GLY A 115 11.58 2.15 0.52
N VAL A 116 12.42 1.48 1.31
CA VAL A 116 12.08 0.18 1.94
C VAL A 116 12.62 0.11 3.36
N GLY A 117 12.08 -0.79 4.17
CA GLY A 117 12.51 -1.03 5.54
C GLY A 117 12.41 0.23 6.40
N ALA A 118 13.52 0.60 7.04
CA ALA A 118 13.57 1.78 7.89
C ALA A 118 13.60 3.11 7.10
N ASP A 119 13.92 3.06 5.81
CA ASP A 119 14.03 4.23 4.93
C ASP A 119 12.76 4.44 4.09
N PHE A 120 11.69 3.69 4.36
CA PHE A 120 10.40 3.89 3.70
C PHE A 120 9.73 5.16 4.21
N GLU A 121 9.25 5.95 3.26
CA GLU A 121 8.46 7.17 3.47
C GLU A 121 7.15 7.04 2.67
N GLU A 122 6.02 7.38 3.30
CA GLU A 122 4.70 7.43 2.65
C GLU A 122 4.70 8.47 1.53
N SER A 123 3.96 8.24 0.45
CA SER A 123 3.80 9.22 -0.64
C SER A 123 3.11 10.49 -0.14
N ASP A 124 3.37 11.60 -0.84
CA ASP A 124 2.71 12.87 -0.55
C ASP A 124 1.41 12.92 -1.36
N PRO A 125 0.27 13.31 -0.76
CA PRO A 125 -0.99 13.46 -1.48
C PRO A 125 -0.89 14.40 -2.69
N GLY A 126 -1.56 14.04 -3.78
CA GLY A 126 -1.65 14.76 -5.05
C GLY A 126 -0.51 14.45 -6.01
N ASP A 127 0.18 13.32 -5.86
CA ASP A 127 1.24 12.86 -6.76
C ASP A 127 0.78 11.84 -7.81
N GLU A 128 -0.53 11.54 -7.87
CA GLU A 128 -1.21 10.60 -8.78
C GLU A 128 -0.83 9.12 -8.53
N LEU A 129 -0.03 8.81 -7.50
CA LEU A 129 0.23 7.46 -7.03
C LEU A 129 -0.71 7.15 -5.87
N ASP A 130 -1.87 6.56 -6.17
CA ASP A 130 -2.93 6.48 -5.17
C ASP A 130 -3.80 5.22 -5.29
N PHE A 131 -4.69 5.05 -4.32
CA PHE A 131 -5.75 4.05 -4.30
C PHE A 131 -7.02 4.65 -4.92
N ASP A 132 -7.03 4.83 -6.24
CA ASP A 132 -8.20 5.22 -7.04
C ASP A 132 -8.84 6.54 -6.56
N ALA A 133 -8.00 7.49 -6.18
CA ALA A 133 -8.41 8.80 -5.73
C ALA A 133 -8.51 9.78 -6.91
N PRO A 134 -9.49 10.70 -6.90
CA PRO A 134 -10.41 11.03 -5.81
C PRO A 134 -11.77 10.35 -5.90
N ASP A 135 -11.99 9.46 -6.87
CA ASP A 135 -13.33 9.00 -7.23
C ASP A 135 -13.76 7.71 -6.52
N TYR A 136 -12.80 6.87 -6.12
CA TYR A 136 -12.96 5.64 -5.34
C TYR A 136 -14.02 4.71 -5.95
N ASN A 137 -13.95 4.53 -7.27
CA ASN A 137 -14.87 3.77 -8.08
C ASN A 137 -14.52 2.26 -8.19
N SER A 138 -13.34 1.87 -7.69
CA SER A 138 -12.76 0.52 -7.61
C SER A 138 -12.60 0.06 -6.16
N PRO A 139 -13.71 -0.23 -5.45
CA PRO A 139 -13.67 -0.45 -4.01
C PRO A 139 -12.85 -1.69 -3.64
N PRO A 140 -11.92 -1.59 -2.67
CA PRO A 140 -11.16 -2.73 -2.19
C PRO A 140 -12.03 -3.79 -1.50
N ASP A 141 -11.68 -5.07 -1.66
CA ASP A 141 -12.34 -6.20 -0.98
C ASP A 141 -11.39 -6.89 0.01
N PHE A 142 -11.70 -6.70 1.30
CA PHE A 142 -11.08 -7.39 2.43
C PHE A 142 -12.10 -8.21 3.25
N SER A 143 -13.31 -8.40 2.71
CA SER A 143 -14.53 -8.81 3.42
C SER A 143 -14.46 -10.19 4.07
N LEU A 144 -13.52 -11.03 3.62
CA LEU A 144 -13.30 -12.37 4.19
C LEU A 144 -12.91 -12.32 5.67
N ASN A 145 -12.12 -11.32 6.09
CA ASN A 145 -11.66 -11.18 7.48
C ASN A 145 -12.00 -9.82 8.10
N PHE A 146 -12.17 -8.77 7.30
CA PHE A 146 -12.31 -7.39 7.73
C PHE A 146 -13.57 -6.79 7.13
N SER A 147 -14.44 -6.20 7.95
CA SER A 147 -15.73 -5.67 7.51
C SER A 147 -15.74 -4.18 7.19
N THR A 148 -14.61 -3.51 7.42
CA THR A 148 -14.44 -2.08 7.21
C THR A 148 -13.11 -1.83 6.51
N VAL A 149 -13.09 -0.94 5.54
CA VAL A 149 -11.86 -0.41 4.93
C VAL A 149 -11.95 1.10 5.04
N ASP A 150 -11.00 1.70 5.76
CA ASP A 150 -10.79 3.14 5.73
C ASP A 150 -9.79 3.41 4.60
N GLU A 151 -10.24 4.14 3.58
CA GLU A 151 -9.50 4.43 2.36
C GLU A 151 -9.19 5.93 2.27
N SER A 152 -7.96 6.21 1.89
CA SER A 152 -7.44 7.52 1.52
C SER A 152 -6.49 7.33 0.35
N GLU A 153 -6.13 8.43 -0.32
CA GLU A 153 -5.23 8.46 -1.47
C GLU A 153 -4.05 7.48 -1.35
N ASP A 154 -3.25 7.54 -0.27
CA ASP A 154 -2.04 6.72 -0.16
C ASP A 154 -2.15 5.54 0.82
N VAL A 155 -3.31 5.31 1.43
CA VAL A 155 -3.47 4.36 2.53
C VAL A 155 -4.79 3.61 2.48
N LEU A 156 -4.72 2.29 2.57
CA LEU A 156 -5.84 1.42 2.92
C LEU A 156 -5.66 0.85 4.33
N LEU A 157 -6.69 0.92 5.15
CA LEU A 157 -6.73 0.27 6.46
C LEU A 157 -7.97 -0.63 6.57
N ALA A 158 -7.77 -1.93 6.33
CA ALA A 158 -8.78 -2.94 6.54
C ALA A 158 -8.88 -3.30 8.03
N SER A 159 -10.08 -3.23 8.61
CA SER A 159 -10.35 -3.46 10.04
C SER A 159 -11.79 -3.97 10.29
N GLY A 160 -12.27 -3.89 11.54
CA GLY A 160 -13.63 -4.31 11.88
C GLY A 160 -13.83 -5.83 11.88
N GLY A 161 -12.76 -6.61 12.00
CA GLY A 161 -12.81 -8.07 12.01
C GLY A 161 -11.50 -8.68 12.53
N ILE A 162 -11.31 -9.98 12.27
CA ILE A 162 -10.14 -10.74 12.73
C ILE A 162 -9.64 -11.63 11.59
N HIS A 163 -8.40 -11.42 11.16
CA HIS A 163 -7.67 -12.40 10.36
C HIS A 163 -7.03 -13.40 11.32
N SER A 164 -7.72 -14.51 11.55
CA SER A 164 -7.32 -15.45 12.59
C SER A 164 -6.07 -16.23 12.24
N ASN A 165 -5.33 -16.72 13.24
CA ASN A 165 -4.28 -17.72 13.05
C ASN A 165 -4.73 -19.15 13.38
N THR A 166 -6.04 -19.38 13.56
CA THR A 166 -6.56 -20.67 14.05
C THR A 166 -6.10 -21.83 13.14
N LEU A 167 -5.42 -22.82 13.73
CA LEU A 167 -4.74 -23.97 13.09
C LEU A 167 -3.36 -23.70 12.48
N GLY A 168 -2.75 -22.53 12.72
CA GLY A 168 -1.40 -22.20 12.27
C GLY A 168 -1.30 -21.71 10.83
N SER A 169 -2.43 -21.50 10.14
CA SER A 169 -2.54 -20.84 8.83
C SER A 169 -4.01 -20.48 8.57
N SER A 170 -4.26 -19.25 8.13
CA SER A 170 -5.56 -18.81 7.61
C SER A 170 -5.29 -17.99 6.37
N TYR A 171 -5.76 -18.49 5.24
CA TYR A 171 -5.60 -17.86 3.94
C TYR A 171 -6.80 -16.96 3.63
N ALA A 172 -6.52 -15.76 3.14
CA ALA A 172 -7.51 -14.85 2.61
C ALA A 172 -7.09 -14.29 1.26
N GLU A 173 -8.07 -14.03 0.41
CA GLU A 173 -7.86 -13.32 -0.86
C GLU A 173 -8.33 -11.89 -0.65
N TYR A 174 -7.43 -10.94 -0.88
CA TYR A 174 -7.73 -9.51 -0.86
C TYR A 174 -7.54 -8.94 -2.25
N THR A 175 -8.38 -7.97 -2.59
CA THR A 175 -8.29 -7.24 -3.85
C THR A 175 -8.40 -5.74 -3.63
N PHE A 176 -7.69 -4.98 -4.44
CA PHE A 176 -7.70 -3.51 -4.43
C PHE A 176 -7.07 -3.03 -5.74
N SER A 177 -7.33 -1.78 -6.12
CA SER A 177 -6.65 -1.14 -7.23
C SER A 177 -5.65 -0.11 -6.72
N PHE A 178 -4.66 0.25 -7.53
CA PHE A 178 -3.88 1.47 -7.33
C PHE A 178 -3.41 2.03 -8.68
N ASP A 179 -3.22 3.33 -8.71
CA ASP A 179 -2.81 4.10 -9.86
C ASP A 179 -1.30 4.30 -9.88
N VAL A 180 -0.72 4.24 -11.08
CA VAL A 180 0.73 4.39 -11.29
C VAL A 180 0.98 5.48 -12.32
N PRO A 181 1.42 6.66 -11.88
CA PRO A 181 1.74 7.77 -12.77
C PRO A 181 3.16 7.65 -13.30
N ASP A 182 3.53 8.54 -14.21
CA ASP A 182 4.96 8.72 -14.46
C ASP A 182 5.66 9.35 -13.27
N LEU A 183 6.57 8.56 -12.71
CA LEU A 183 7.36 9.02 -11.59
C LEU A 183 8.25 10.22 -12.00
N PRO A 184 8.46 11.18 -11.08
CA PRO A 184 9.30 12.34 -11.34
C PRO A 184 10.68 11.95 -11.86
N ARG A 185 11.25 12.79 -12.73
CA ARG A 185 12.53 12.51 -13.38
C ARG A 185 13.62 12.08 -12.38
N GLY A 186 14.12 10.86 -12.55
CA GLY A 186 15.19 10.28 -11.73
C GLY A 186 14.68 9.36 -10.62
N VAL A 187 13.37 9.37 -10.36
CA VAL A 187 12.66 8.34 -9.61
C VAL A 187 12.18 7.30 -10.63
N THR A 188 12.44 6.02 -10.35
CA THR A 188 12.03 4.92 -11.23
C THR A 188 11.36 3.81 -10.44
N LYS A 189 11.03 4.08 -9.18
CA LYS A 189 10.48 3.11 -8.26
C LYS A 189 9.53 3.75 -7.27
N PHE A 190 8.51 3.00 -6.88
CA PHE A 190 7.70 3.24 -5.70
C PHE A 190 7.56 1.94 -4.92
N THR A 191 6.97 2.00 -3.73
CA THR A 191 6.84 0.87 -2.82
C THR A 191 5.42 0.77 -2.29
N LEU A 192 4.86 -0.44 -2.39
CA LEU A 192 3.66 -0.85 -1.70
C LEU A 192 4.06 -1.52 -0.38
N ARG A 193 3.87 -0.82 0.73
CA ARG A 193 4.11 -1.35 2.08
C ARG A 193 2.84 -1.96 2.65
N GLN A 194 2.97 -3.14 3.22
CA GLN A 194 1.85 -3.89 3.79
C GLN A 194 2.19 -4.40 5.18
N GLN A 195 1.30 -4.23 6.14
CA GLN A 195 1.57 -4.55 7.52
C GLN A 195 0.32 -5.06 8.26
N PRO A 196 0.35 -6.28 8.81
CA PRO A 196 -0.67 -6.73 9.74
C PRO A 196 -0.52 -6.04 11.10
N ILE A 197 -1.65 -5.78 11.75
CA ILE A 197 -1.72 -5.22 13.10
C ILE A 197 -2.30 -6.29 14.02
N ALA A 198 -1.45 -6.85 14.89
CA ALA A 198 -1.84 -7.88 15.85
C ALA A 198 -2.96 -7.39 16.78
N VAL A 199 -3.89 -8.28 17.11
CA VAL A 199 -4.83 -8.05 18.22
C VAL A 199 -4.01 -7.83 19.49
N PRO A 200 -4.18 -6.72 20.23
CA PRO A 200 -3.48 -6.52 21.49
C PRO A 200 -3.80 -7.66 22.47
N GLU A 201 -2.79 -8.26 23.10
CA GLU A 201 -3.02 -9.27 24.12
C GLU A 201 -3.89 -8.67 25.25
N PRO A 202 -5.04 -9.28 25.59
CA PRO A 202 -5.85 -8.81 26.72
C PRO A 202 -5.01 -8.88 28.00
N ALA A 203 -5.26 -7.96 28.93
CA ALA A 203 -4.60 -7.81 30.24
C ALA A 203 -4.63 -9.04 31.20
N SER A 204 -4.86 -10.25 30.69
CA SER A 204 -4.81 -11.55 31.36
C SER A 204 -3.53 -11.75 32.18
N VAL A 205 -2.39 -11.23 31.72
CA VAL A 205 -1.12 -11.23 32.47
C VAL A 205 -1.16 -10.26 33.66
N ALA A 206 -1.75 -9.08 33.48
CA ALA A 206 -1.94 -8.13 34.58
C ALA A 206 -2.90 -8.71 35.64
N ILE A 207 -3.95 -9.41 35.23
CA ILE A 207 -4.89 -10.09 36.14
C ILE A 207 -4.22 -11.28 36.83
N ALA A 208 -3.47 -12.13 36.11
CA ALA A 208 -2.72 -13.23 36.74
C ALA A 208 -1.71 -12.71 37.78
N GLY A 209 -1.01 -11.62 37.46
CA GLY A 209 -0.09 -10.94 38.39
C GLY A 209 -0.80 -10.39 39.64
N LEU A 210 -1.94 -9.73 39.47
CA LEU A 210 -2.75 -9.24 40.60
C LEU A 210 -3.31 -10.40 41.44
N THR A 211 -3.66 -11.52 40.82
CA THR A 211 -4.19 -12.70 41.52
C THR A 211 -3.12 -13.36 42.38
N ILE A 212 -1.88 -13.48 41.88
CA ILE A 212 -0.74 -14.01 42.65
C ILE A 212 -0.39 -13.08 43.83
N LEU A 213 -0.37 -11.77 43.61
CA LEU A 213 -0.11 -10.78 44.67
C LEU A 213 -1.18 -10.84 45.77
N ALA A 214 -2.46 -11.00 45.41
CA ALA A 214 -3.55 -11.18 46.36
C ALA A 214 -3.41 -12.49 47.18
N MET A 215 -3.02 -13.60 46.54
CA MET A 215 -2.79 -14.87 47.24
C MET A 215 -1.63 -14.79 48.24
N LEU A 216 -0.53 -14.11 47.90
CA LEU A 216 0.61 -13.92 48.80
C LEU A 216 0.28 -13.01 49.99
N ALA A 217 -0.50 -11.96 49.76
CA ALA A 217 -0.97 -11.07 50.83
C ALA A 217 -1.91 -11.79 51.80
N TRP A 218 -2.76 -12.70 51.32
CA TRP A 218 -3.64 -13.53 52.15
C TRP A 218 -2.85 -14.53 53.01
N ARG A 219 -1.83 -15.18 52.44
CA ARG A 219 -0.99 -16.16 53.15
C ARG A 219 -0.19 -15.54 54.31
N ARG A 220 0.23 -14.28 54.19
CA ARG A 220 0.93 -13.56 55.28
C ARG A 220 0.03 -13.25 56.48
N LYS A 221 -1.26 -13.01 56.27
CA LYS A 221 -2.22 -12.77 57.37
C LYS A 221 -2.53 -14.02 58.19
N GLY A 222 -2.44 -15.22 57.59
CA GLY A 222 -2.70 -16.50 58.27
C GLY A 222 -1.58 -17.03 59.18
N CYS A 223 -0.37 -16.46 59.14
CA CYS A 223 0.75 -16.84 60.03
C CYS A 223 0.89 -15.94 61.28
N MET A 224 0.02 -14.94 61.43
CA MET A 224 0.06 -13.98 62.54
C MET A 224 -1.07 -14.19 63.57
N SER A 225 -1.73 -15.36 63.54
CA SER A 225 -2.74 -15.78 64.53
C SER A 225 -2.21 -16.88 65.42
#